data_AF-A0A6L7LKB6-F1
#
_entry.id   AF-A0A6L7LKB6-F1
#
_cell.length_a   1.000
_cell.length_b   1.000
_cell.length_c   1.000
_cell.angle_alpha   90.00
_cell.angle_beta   90.00
_cell.angle_gamma   90.00
#
_symmetry.space_group_name_H-M   'P 1'
#
loop_
_entity.id
_entity.type
_entity.pdbx_description
1 polymer ?
#
loop_
_entity_poly.entity_id
_entity_poly.type
_entity_poly.pdbx_seq_one_letter_code
_entity_poly.pdbx_strand_id
1 'polypeptide(L)'
;MNRAVALLVIGLAFGGGIGFVLAAANGVTLDSHVHADDSHLDHKGIGGDAGNVHGQHEMLDLARSDAPALGLQVKKDPDEGWNLHVMTAGFTFSPANAGRSHVPGEGHAHVHVNGRKIARLYGSWMHIGTLPEGEVEIRVTLNANDHRLLSVDGVPVEARVLLGQ
;
A
#
# COMPACT_ATOMS: atom_id res chain seq x y z
N MET A 1 0.56 -37.57 1.14
CA MET A 1 1.23 -36.59 2.03
C MET A 1 1.04 -37.03 3.48
N ASN A 2 2.11 -37.13 4.25
CA ASN A 2 2.04 -37.54 5.66
C ASN A 2 1.37 -36.43 6.48
N ARG A 3 0.41 -36.79 7.34
CA ARG A 3 -0.37 -35.85 8.17
C ARG A 3 0.52 -34.90 9.00
N ALA A 4 1.72 -35.35 9.39
CA ALA A 4 2.72 -34.55 10.08
C ALA A 4 3.28 -33.38 9.23
N VAL A 5 3.42 -33.58 7.92
CA VAL A 5 3.94 -32.53 7.00
C VAL A 5 2.88 -31.46 6.75
N ALA A 6 1.60 -31.84 6.68
CA ALA A 6 0.51 -30.88 6.54
C ALA A 6 0.36 -29.98 7.79
N LEU A 7 0.52 -30.54 8.99
CA LEU A 7 0.43 -29.76 10.24
C LEU A 7 1.63 -28.83 10.45
N LEU A 8 2.84 -29.21 9.98
CA LEU A 8 4.02 -28.34 10.02
C LEU A 8 3.85 -27.10 9.12
N VAL A 9 3.30 -27.27 7.91
CA VAL A 9 3.07 -26.17 6.97
C VAL A 9 2.01 -25.19 7.51
N ILE A 10 0.95 -25.71 8.13
CA ILE A 10 -0.04 -24.87 8.81
C ILE A 10 0.61 -24.16 10.02
N GLY A 11 1.41 -24.86 10.82
CA GLY A 11 2.13 -24.27 11.94
C GLY A 11 3.11 -23.16 11.54
N LEU A 12 3.78 -23.27 10.39
CA LEU A 12 4.66 -22.22 9.87
C LEU A 12 3.89 -21.00 9.35
N ALA A 13 2.77 -21.22 8.65
CA ALA A 13 1.94 -20.13 8.14
C ALA A 13 1.32 -19.28 9.27
N PHE A 14 0.87 -19.93 10.35
CA PHE A 14 0.28 -19.22 11.50
C PHE A 14 1.32 -18.83 12.56
N GLY A 15 2.41 -19.59 12.76
CA GLY A 15 3.41 -19.31 13.79
C GLY A 15 4.46 -18.27 13.40
N GLY A 16 4.94 -18.30 12.14
CA GLY A 16 5.93 -17.35 11.64
C GLY A 16 5.33 -15.99 11.28
N GLY A 17 4.11 -15.99 10.73
CA GLY A 17 3.40 -14.76 10.36
C GLY A 17 2.84 -13.98 11.55
N ILE A 18 2.27 -14.68 12.55
CA ILE A 18 1.63 -14.00 13.69
C ILE A 18 2.66 -13.53 14.73
N GLY A 19 3.76 -14.27 14.93
CA GLY A 19 4.80 -13.92 15.91
C GLY A 19 5.57 -12.64 15.55
N PHE A 20 5.89 -12.43 14.27
CA PHE A 20 6.54 -11.20 13.81
C PHE A 20 5.59 -10.00 13.83
N VAL A 21 4.28 -10.22 13.67
CA VAL A 21 3.25 -9.17 13.77
C VAL A 21 3.04 -8.71 15.22
N LEU A 22 3.21 -9.59 16.22
CA LEU A 22 3.08 -9.23 17.65
C LEU A 22 4.28 -8.45 18.22
N ALA A 23 5.48 -8.60 17.65
CA ALA A 23 6.65 -7.82 18.07
C ALA A 23 6.56 -6.33 17.64
N ALA A 24 6.01 -6.07 16.45
CA ALA A 24 5.74 -4.71 15.97
C ALA A 24 4.63 -4.00 16.78
N ALA A 25 3.69 -4.76 17.35
CA ALA A 25 2.56 -4.24 18.11
C ALA A 25 2.93 -3.61 19.46
N ASN A 26 4.17 -3.77 19.95
CA ASN A 26 4.64 -3.23 21.24
C ASN A 26 5.81 -2.23 21.12
N GLY A 27 6.07 -1.71 19.91
CA GLY A 27 6.95 -0.54 19.75
C GLY A 27 8.45 -0.77 19.90
N VAL A 28 8.97 -1.96 19.57
CA VAL A 28 10.43 -2.17 19.51
C VAL A 28 10.93 -1.90 18.09
N THR A 29 11.50 -0.71 17.85
CA THR A 29 12.41 -0.44 16.71
C THR A 29 13.73 0.13 17.22
N LEU A 30 14.83 -0.19 16.53
CA LEU A 30 16.19 0.24 16.85
C LEU A 30 16.43 1.67 16.36
N ASP A 31 16.73 2.58 17.28
CA ASP A 31 16.97 3.99 17.01
C ASP A 31 18.31 4.22 16.30
N SER A 32 18.33 5.11 15.31
CA SER A 32 19.56 5.59 14.69
C SER A 32 19.40 7.08 14.37
N HIS A 33 19.99 7.91 15.22
CA HIS A 33 20.10 9.35 15.03
C HIS A 33 21.36 9.70 14.25
N VAL A 34 21.23 10.57 13.23
CA VAL A 34 22.35 11.40 12.74
C VAL A 34 21.85 12.78 12.27
N HIS A 35 22.56 13.82 12.67
CA HIS A 35 22.38 15.22 12.25
C HIS A 35 23.43 15.58 11.19
N ALA A 36 23.09 16.43 10.21
CA ALA A 36 24.02 17.40 9.62
C ALA A 36 23.25 18.48 8.83
N ASP A 37 23.85 19.66 8.83
CA ASP A 37 23.30 21.01 8.67
C ASP A 37 23.33 21.56 7.22
N ASP A 38 22.80 22.78 7.10
CA ASP A 38 23.23 23.90 6.23
C ASP A 38 22.36 24.39 5.04
N SER A 39 21.74 25.54 5.33
CA SER A 39 21.71 26.81 4.56
C SER A 39 20.86 26.98 3.28
N HIS A 40 19.90 27.91 3.42
CA HIS A 40 19.36 28.92 2.49
C HIS A 40 19.66 28.83 0.98
N LEU A 41 18.61 29.03 0.17
CA LEU A 41 18.44 30.23 -0.68
C LEU A 41 17.02 30.27 -1.29
N ASP A 42 16.36 31.42 -1.14
CA ASP A 42 15.08 31.74 -1.77
C ASP A 42 15.24 31.90 -3.29
N HIS A 43 14.36 31.27 -4.08
CA HIS A 43 13.95 31.82 -5.37
C HIS A 43 12.51 31.41 -5.73
N LYS A 44 11.69 32.45 -5.90
CA LYS A 44 10.28 32.49 -6.28
C LYS A 44 10.09 32.15 -7.76
N GLY A 45 9.23 31.18 -8.09
CA GLY A 45 8.76 30.99 -9.46
C GLY A 45 7.98 29.70 -9.75
N ILE A 46 6.66 29.87 -9.95
CA ILE A 46 5.76 29.06 -10.79
C ILE A 46 5.47 27.62 -10.31
N GLY A 47 4.20 27.36 -10.01
CA GLY A 47 3.68 26.10 -9.47
C GLY A 47 4.09 24.87 -10.26
N GLY A 48 5.07 24.16 -9.71
CA GLY A 48 5.37 22.77 -9.97
C GLY A 48 5.43 22.08 -8.61
N ASP A 49 4.56 21.11 -8.39
CA ASP A 49 4.54 20.24 -7.21
C ASP A 49 5.82 19.38 -7.23
N ALA A 50 6.91 19.97 -6.74
CA ALA A 50 8.21 19.35 -6.61
C ALA A 50 8.43 18.97 -5.14
N GLY A 51 8.44 17.66 -4.90
CA GLY A 51 9.31 17.01 -3.92
C GLY A 51 9.20 17.48 -2.47
N ASN A 52 8.21 16.95 -1.75
CA ASN A 52 8.34 16.76 -0.31
C ASN A 52 8.42 15.24 -0.03
N VAL A 53 9.65 14.77 0.10
CA VAL A 53 9.98 13.45 0.65
C VAL A 53 9.69 13.54 2.15
N HIS A 54 8.97 12.57 2.70
CA HIS A 54 8.32 12.58 4.04
C HIS A 54 6.87 13.11 4.08
N GLY A 55 6.04 12.72 3.13
CA GLY A 55 4.59 12.70 3.35
C GLY A 55 4.25 11.69 4.43
N GLN A 56 4.18 12.11 5.70
CA GLN A 56 3.36 11.40 6.68
C GLN A 56 1.93 11.48 6.15
N HIS A 57 1.50 10.46 5.41
CA HIS A 57 0.13 10.34 4.97
C HIS A 57 -0.73 10.28 6.22
N GLU A 58 -1.44 11.36 6.54
CA GLU A 58 -2.41 11.38 7.61
C GLU A 58 -3.32 10.15 7.44
N MET A 59 -3.45 9.37 8.50
CA MET A 59 -4.27 8.17 8.51
C MET A 59 -5.69 8.54 8.89
N LEU A 60 -6.66 7.96 8.21
CA LEU A 60 -8.05 7.99 8.60
C LEU A 60 -8.41 6.61 9.16
N ASP A 61 -8.46 6.52 10.48
CA ASP A 61 -8.77 5.27 11.17
C ASP A 61 -10.28 5.02 11.19
N LEU A 62 -10.68 3.89 10.63
CA LEU A 62 -12.05 3.46 10.50
C LEU A 62 -12.41 2.49 11.63
N ALA A 63 -13.66 2.52 12.05
CA ALA A 63 -14.19 1.46 12.91
C ALA A 63 -14.14 0.12 12.16
N ARG A 64 -13.91 -0.98 12.89
CA ARG A 64 -13.90 -2.35 12.29
C ARG A 64 -15.18 -2.69 11.53
N SER A 65 -16.32 -2.11 11.91
CA SER A 65 -17.60 -2.29 11.20
C SER A 65 -17.62 -1.67 9.80
N ASP A 66 -16.77 -0.67 9.57
CA ASP A 66 -16.68 0.09 8.32
C ASP A 66 -15.43 -0.27 7.52
N ALA A 67 -14.69 -1.29 7.96
CA ALA A 67 -13.43 -1.72 7.36
C ALA A 67 -13.66 -2.27 5.94
N PRO A 68 -13.06 -1.65 4.91
CA PRO A 68 -13.12 -2.21 3.57
C PRO A 68 -12.17 -3.41 3.44
N ALA A 69 -12.57 -4.38 2.64
CA ALA A 69 -11.69 -5.47 2.24
C ALA A 69 -10.92 -5.10 0.97
N LEU A 70 -9.65 -5.52 0.89
CA LEU A 70 -8.78 -5.33 -0.28
C LEU A 70 -8.11 -6.65 -0.63
N GLY A 71 -8.22 -7.06 -1.89
CA GLY A 71 -7.51 -8.19 -2.48
C GLY A 71 -6.79 -7.77 -3.76
N LEU A 72 -5.74 -8.50 -4.13
CA LEU A 72 -4.95 -8.26 -5.33
C LEU A 72 -4.69 -9.54 -6.11
N GLN A 73 -4.65 -9.40 -7.43
CA GLN A 73 -4.05 -10.39 -8.33
C GLN A 73 -3.17 -9.65 -9.32
N VAL A 74 -2.00 -10.19 -9.58
CA VAL A 74 -1.08 -9.68 -10.60
C VAL A 74 -0.76 -10.83 -11.54
N LYS A 75 -0.97 -10.62 -12.83
CA LYS A 75 -0.76 -11.64 -13.87
C LYS A 75 0.10 -11.07 -14.97
N LYS A 76 0.99 -11.88 -15.52
CA LYS A 76 1.72 -11.52 -16.73
C LYS A 76 0.71 -11.25 -17.84
N ASP A 77 0.83 -10.11 -18.50
CA ASP A 77 0.04 -9.81 -19.68
C ASP A 77 0.59 -10.63 -20.88
N PRO A 78 -0.27 -11.21 -21.73
CA PRO A 78 0.19 -12.02 -22.88
C PRO A 78 1.04 -11.26 -23.90
N ASP A 79 0.83 -9.95 -24.03
CA ASP A 79 1.52 -9.11 -25.02
C ASP A 79 2.72 -8.40 -24.40
N GLU A 80 2.52 -7.59 -23.34
CA GLU A 80 3.61 -6.86 -22.67
C GLU A 80 3.28 -6.54 -21.21
N GLY A 81 4.26 -6.57 -20.30
CA GLY A 81 4.04 -6.08 -18.93
C GLY A 81 3.18 -7.02 -18.07
N TRP A 82 2.31 -6.45 -17.25
CA TRP A 82 1.55 -7.12 -16.20
C TRP A 82 0.17 -6.46 -16.01
N ASN A 83 -0.85 -7.27 -15.72
CA ASN A 83 -2.16 -6.80 -15.33
C ASN A 83 -2.36 -6.93 -13.82
N LEU A 84 -2.60 -5.80 -13.17
CA LEU A 84 -3.04 -5.71 -11.79
C LEU A 84 -4.57 -5.67 -11.75
N HIS A 85 -5.16 -6.60 -11.00
CA HIS A 85 -6.55 -6.55 -10.57
C HIS A 85 -6.63 -6.21 -9.08
N VAL A 86 -7.40 -5.18 -8.77
CA VAL A 86 -7.72 -4.74 -7.41
C VAL A 86 -9.19 -5.06 -7.13
N MET A 87 -9.42 -5.92 -6.14
CA MET A 87 -10.75 -6.31 -5.69
C MET A 87 -11.03 -5.65 -4.36
N THR A 88 -12.19 -5.03 -4.23
CA THR A 88 -12.61 -4.37 -2.99
C THR A 88 -14.01 -4.78 -2.58
N ALA A 89 -14.28 -4.74 -1.28
CA ALA A 89 -15.62 -4.85 -0.71
C ALA A 89 -15.80 -3.78 0.38
N GLY A 90 -16.97 -3.15 0.45
CA GLY A 90 -17.19 -2.00 1.35
C GLY A 90 -16.45 -0.72 0.92
N PHE A 91 -15.99 -0.66 -0.34
CA PHE A 91 -15.28 0.48 -0.90
C PHE A 91 -15.69 0.72 -2.36
N THR A 92 -15.85 1.98 -2.73
CA THR A 92 -16.20 2.42 -4.09
C THR A 92 -15.14 3.38 -4.60
N PHE A 93 -14.59 3.10 -5.78
CA PHE A 93 -13.72 4.05 -6.46
C PHE A 93 -14.52 5.29 -6.87
N SER A 94 -14.05 6.46 -6.46
CA SER A 94 -14.76 7.73 -6.63
C SER A 94 -13.87 8.78 -7.33
N PRO A 95 -13.57 8.62 -8.63
CA PRO A 95 -12.71 9.54 -9.38
C PRO A 95 -13.21 10.99 -9.35
N ALA A 96 -14.54 11.18 -9.37
CA ALA A 96 -15.14 12.52 -9.35
C ALA A 96 -14.90 13.28 -8.03
N ASN A 97 -14.66 12.54 -6.94
CA ASN A 97 -14.44 13.09 -5.60
C ASN A 97 -12.96 13.09 -5.18
N ALA A 98 -12.04 12.63 -6.02
CA ALA A 98 -10.61 12.65 -5.71
C ALA A 98 -10.10 14.08 -5.45
N GLY A 99 -9.39 14.27 -4.34
CA GLY A 99 -8.91 15.57 -3.86
C GLY A 99 -9.96 16.42 -3.15
N ARG A 100 -11.19 15.91 -2.97
CA ARG A 100 -12.25 16.57 -2.19
C ARG A 100 -12.33 15.99 -0.79
N SER A 101 -13.21 16.54 0.04
CA SER A 101 -13.48 16.04 1.39
C SER A 101 -13.82 14.54 1.42
N HIS A 102 -13.43 13.87 2.49
CA HIS A 102 -13.76 12.48 2.73
C HIS A 102 -15.28 12.20 2.63
N VAL A 103 -15.61 11.08 1.98
CA VAL A 103 -16.94 10.45 1.98
C VAL A 103 -16.73 9.00 2.42
N PRO A 104 -17.47 8.51 3.45
CA PRO A 104 -17.32 7.14 3.94
C PRO A 104 -17.50 6.10 2.82
N GLY A 105 -16.62 5.10 2.79
CA GLY A 105 -16.65 4.03 1.78
C GLY A 105 -16.22 4.45 0.37
N GLU A 106 -15.78 5.69 0.16
CA GLU A 106 -15.30 6.17 -1.14
C GLU A 106 -13.82 6.56 -1.14
N GLY A 107 -13.18 6.41 -2.30
CA GLY A 107 -11.81 6.85 -2.46
C GLY A 107 -11.14 6.41 -3.75
N HIS A 108 -9.83 6.22 -3.66
CA HIS A 108 -8.98 5.71 -4.73
C HIS A 108 -7.85 4.86 -4.16
N ALA A 109 -7.13 4.12 -5.01
CA ALA A 109 -6.01 3.31 -4.59
C ALA A 109 -4.68 3.95 -4.98
N HIS A 110 -3.62 3.74 -4.21
CA HIS A 110 -2.24 4.06 -4.63
C HIS A 110 -1.49 2.75 -4.91
N VAL A 111 -0.89 2.66 -6.09
CA VAL A 111 -0.12 1.49 -6.52
C VAL A 111 1.36 1.80 -6.38
N HIS A 112 2.09 0.89 -5.74
CA HIS A 112 3.52 0.97 -5.49
C HIS A 112 4.23 -0.25 -6.05
N VAL A 113 5.46 -0.03 -6.55
CA VAL A 113 6.39 -1.06 -6.99
C VAL A 113 7.67 -0.88 -6.18
N ASN A 114 8.09 -1.91 -5.42
CA ASN A 114 9.28 -1.86 -4.55
C ASN A 114 9.32 -0.61 -3.67
N GLY A 115 8.20 -0.30 -3.01
CA GLY A 115 8.04 0.88 -2.15
C GLY A 115 7.85 2.22 -2.88
N ARG A 116 8.11 2.31 -4.19
CA ARG A 116 7.91 3.53 -4.97
C ARG A 116 6.48 3.59 -5.51
N LYS A 117 5.75 4.66 -5.18
CA LYS A 117 4.43 4.92 -5.78
C LYS A 117 4.56 5.16 -7.28
N ILE A 118 3.82 4.40 -8.09
CA ILE A 118 3.79 4.52 -9.55
C ILE A 118 2.49 5.14 -10.07
N ALA A 119 1.38 5.01 -9.33
CA ALA A 119 0.08 5.50 -9.80
C ALA A 119 -0.91 5.79 -8.66
N ARG A 120 -1.89 6.63 -8.99
CA ARG A 120 -3.22 6.64 -8.36
C ARG A 120 -4.16 5.87 -9.29
N LEU A 121 -4.98 5.00 -8.74
CA LEU A 121 -5.88 4.13 -9.47
C LEU A 121 -7.32 4.39 -9.06
N TYR A 122 -8.18 4.65 -10.05
CA TYR A 122 -9.60 4.98 -9.89
C TYR A 122 -10.55 3.86 -10.36
N GLY A 123 -10.05 2.64 -10.45
CA GLY A 123 -10.81 1.49 -10.93
C GLY A 123 -10.17 0.18 -10.51
N SER A 124 -10.76 -0.94 -10.93
CA SER A 124 -10.31 -2.26 -10.51
C SER A 124 -9.11 -2.80 -11.30
N TRP A 125 -8.82 -2.28 -12.50
CA TRP A 125 -7.76 -2.81 -13.35
C TRP A 125 -6.72 -1.75 -13.70
N MET A 126 -5.46 -2.16 -13.70
CA MET A 126 -4.34 -1.35 -14.15
C MET A 126 -3.34 -2.22 -14.93
N HIS A 127 -2.93 -1.74 -16.09
CA HIS A 127 -1.77 -2.27 -16.77
C HIS A 127 -0.49 -1.66 -16.16
N ILE A 128 0.47 -2.50 -15.84
CA ILE A 128 1.80 -2.13 -15.36
C ILE A 128 2.78 -2.60 -16.44
N GLY A 129 3.61 -1.68 -16.93
CA GLY A 129 4.61 -2.01 -17.96
C GLY A 129 5.74 -2.88 -17.42
N THR A 130 6.93 -2.69 -17.97
CA THR A 130 8.13 -3.43 -17.54
C THR A 130 8.42 -3.22 -16.06
N LEU A 131 8.61 -4.33 -15.34
CA LEU A 131 9.04 -4.36 -13.95
C LEU A 131 10.54 -4.64 -13.87
N PRO A 132 11.23 -4.18 -12.81
CA PRO A 132 12.66 -4.49 -12.62
C PRO A 132 12.88 -6.00 -12.52
N GLU A 133 14.10 -6.43 -12.84
CA GLU A 133 14.52 -7.82 -12.69
C GLU A 133 14.61 -8.22 -11.20
N GLY A 134 14.45 -9.52 -10.93
CA GLY A 134 14.45 -10.08 -9.57
C GLY A 134 13.09 -10.03 -8.89
N GLU A 135 13.10 -10.13 -7.56
CA GLU A 135 11.88 -10.08 -6.75
C GLU A 135 11.26 -8.68 -6.80
N VAL A 136 9.97 -8.61 -7.14
CA VAL A 136 9.22 -7.35 -7.21
C VAL A 136 8.02 -7.41 -6.28
N GLU A 137 7.93 -6.45 -5.36
CA GLU A 137 6.75 -6.23 -4.52
C GLU A 137 5.80 -5.24 -5.21
N ILE A 138 4.57 -5.68 -5.46
CA ILE A 138 3.46 -4.81 -5.80
C ILE A 138 2.65 -4.57 -4.52
N ARG A 139 2.56 -3.32 -4.07
CA ARG A 139 1.76 -2.91 -2.90
C ARG A 139 0.66 -1.94 -3.32
N VAL A 140 -0.57 -2.21 -2.88
CA VAL A 140 -1.71 -1.32 -3.09
C VAL A 140 -2.28 -0.90 -1.74
N THR A 141 -2.57 0.39 -1.59
CA THR A 141 -3.28 0.96 -0.43
C THR A 141 -4.62 1.54 -0.87
N LEU A 142 -5.61 1.54 0.03
CA LEU A 142 -6.82 2.33 -0.14
C LEU A 142 -6.68 3.70 0.54
N ASN A 143 -7.14 4.74 -0.13
CA ASN A 143 -7.03 6.12 0.31
C ASN A 143 -8.39 6.80 0.19
N ALA A 144 -8.73 7.62 1.18
CA ALA A 144 -9.92 8.47 1.16
C ALA A 144 -9.85 9.50 0.01
N ASN A 145 -11.00 10.11 -0.30
CA ASN A 145 -11.09 11.20 -1.28
C ASN A 145 -10.10 12.36 -1.01
N ASP A 146 -9.83 12.65 0.26
CA ASP A 146 -8.90 13.69 0.71
C ASP A 146 -7.43 13.21 0.80
N HIS A 147 -7.10 12.10 0.13
CA HIS A 147 -5.80 11.44 0.06
C HIS A 147 -5.30 10.77 1.35
N ARG A 148 -6.03 10.87 2.47
CA ARG A 148 -5.66 10.18 3.71
C ARG A 148 -5.62 8.66 3.53
N LEU A 149 -4.66 8.02 4.17
CA LEU A 149 -4.51 6.56 4.11
C LEU A 149 -5.60 5.93 4.98
N LEU A 150 -6.43 5.05 4.40
CA LEU A 150 -7.42 4.34 5.21
C LEU A 150 -6.71 3.34 6.12
N SER A 151 -7.14 3.29 7.38
CA SER A 151 -6.64 2.32 8.35
C SER A 151 -7.75 1.74 9.22
N VAL A 152 -7.45 0.63 9.89
CA VAL A 152 -8.30 0.03 10.92
C VAL A 152 -7.38 -0.34 12.07
N ASP A 153 -7.72 0.13 13.28
CA ASP A 153 -6.88 -0.04 14.48
C ASP A 153 -5.44 0.46 14.28
N GLY A 154 -5.26 1.55 13.53
CA GLY A 154 -3.95 2.10 13.19
C GLY A 154 -3.16 1.28 12.17
N VAL A 155 -3.74 0.25 11.55
CA VAL A 155 -3.11 -0.56 10.50
C VAL A 155 -3.64 -0.13 9.13
N PRO A 156 -2.79 0.24 8.16
CA PRO A 156 -3.22 0.59 6.81
C PRO A 156 -4.05 -0.52 6.13
N VAL A 157 -5.11 -0.12 5.41
CA VAL A 157 -5.80 -1.02 4.49
C VAL A 157 -4.95 -1.16 3.23
N GLU A 158 -4.17 -2.23 3.19
CA GLU A 158 -3.24 -2.53 2.11
C GLU A 158 -3.21 -4.02 1.75
N ALA A 159 -2.73 -4.31 0.56
CA ALA A 159 -2.45 -5.66 0.10
C ALA A 159 -1.17 -5.67 -0.73
N ARG A 160 -0.51 -6.83 -0.77
CA ARG A 160 0.81 -7.00 -1.39
C ARG A 160 0.91 -8.32 -2.15
N VAL A 161 1.66 -8.32 -3.23
CA VAL A 161 2.05 -9.52 -3.98
C VAL A 161 3.55 -9.45 -4.27
N LEU A 162 4.27 -10.53 -3.98
CA LEU A 162 5.65 -10.72 -4.42
C LEU A 162 5.66 -11.51 -5.73
N LEU A 163 6.35 -10.98 -6.73
CA LEU A 163 6.57 -11.62 -8.01
C LEU A 163 8.02 -12.12 -8.05
N GLY A 164 8.21 -13.43 -8.15
CA GLY A 164 9.50 -14.01 -8.52
C GLY A 164 9.59 -14.06 -10.04
N GLN A 165 10.46 -13.22 -10.62
CA GLN A 165 10.76 -13.21 -12.06
C GLN A 165 12.06 -13.93 -12.35
#